data_AF-A0A389MQH4-F1
#
_entry.id   AF-A0A389MQH4-F1
#
_cell.length_a   1.000
_cell.length_b   1.000
_cell.length_c   1.000
_cell.angle_alpha   90.00
_cell.angle_beta   90.00
_cell.angle_gamma   90.00
#
_symmetry.space_group_name_H-M   'P 1'
#
loop_
_entity.id
_entity.type
_entity.pdbx_description
1 polymer ?
#
loop_
_entity_poly.entity_id
_entity_poly.type
_entity_poly.pdbx_seq_one_letter_code
_entity_poly.pdbx_strand_id
1 'polypeptide(L)'
;MSALVRLLSSGACAAGLALLLTGPAPAQETPYIDLQRGALLIHGNFCGPGNRGPGHPPIDALDLACMHHDACTPPPGRLAHCACNDRLNLEASAVVRDPATPRDVRGTAQFIADGAMLLPCED
;
A
#
# COMPACT_ATOMS: atom_id res chain seq x y z
N MET A 1 -40.47 -1.49 -59.61
CA MET A 1 -40.05 -2.62 -58.73
C MET A 1 -38.53 -2.57 -58.62
N SER A 2 -38.01 -2.76 -57.41
CA SER A 2 -36.59 -2.89 -57.04
C SER A 2 -35.73 -1.61 -57.01
N ALA A 3 -35.51 -1.10 -55.81
CA ALA A 3 -34.16 -0.92 -55.23
C ALA A 3 -34.29 -0.39 -53.81
N LEU A 4 -34.23 -1.26 -52.79
CA LEU A 4 -33.99 -0.88 -51.38
C LEU A 4 -33.78 -2.16 -50.54
N VAL A 5 -32.75 -2.93 -50.88
CA VAL A 5 -32.20 -3.92 -49.93
C VAL A 5 -31.33 -3.15 -48.95
N ARG A 6 -31.93 -2.89 -47.79
CA ARG A 6 -31.35 -2.21 -46.64
C ARG A 6 -30.11 -2.95 -46.14
N LEU A 7 -28.93 -2.32 -46.24
CA LEU A 7 -27.79 -2.62 -45.39
C LEU A 7 -28.13 -2.17 -43.96
N LEU A 8 -28.53 -3.09 -43.09
CA LEU A 8 -28.48 -2.89 -41.63
C LEU A 8 -28.03 -4.19 -40.96
N SER A 9 -26.73 -4.42 -41.00
CA SER A 9 -26.07 -5.50 -40.27
C SER A 9 -24.64 -5.03 -39.99
N SER A 10 -24.37 -4.56 -38.76
CA SER A 10 -23.06 -4.60 -38.07
C SER A 10 -22.92 -3.62 -36.87
N GLY A 11 -23.84 -2.68 -36.64
CA GLY A 11 -23.57 -1.56 -35.70
C GLY A 11 -23.84 -1.80 -34.20
N ALA A 12 -24.55 -2.86 -33.81
CA ALA A 12 -25.15 -2.93 -32.46
C ALA A 12 -24.30 -3.64 -31.38
N CYS A 13 -23.23 -4.36 -31.73
CA CYS A 13 -22.47 -5.14 -30.74
C CYS A 13 -21.36 -4.36 -30.00
N ALA A 14 -20.89 -3.22 -30.52
CA ALA A 14 -19.74 -2.52 -29.94
C ALA A 14 -20.09 -1.65 -28.72
N ALA A 15 -21.34 -1.17 -28.60
CA ALA A 15 -21.71 -0.22 -27.55
C ALA A 15 -21.98 -0.87 -26.17
N GLY A 16 -22.28 -2.17 -26.12
CA GLY A 16 -22.58 -2.88 -24.88
C GLY A 16 -21.35 -3.19 -24.01
N LEU A 17 -20.15 -3.21 -24.60
CA LEU A 17 -18.92 -3.65 -23.92
C LEU A 17 -18.23 -2.52 -23.13
N ALA A 18 -18.47 -1.26 -23.48
CA ALA A 18 -17.81 -0.12 -22.84
C ALA A 18 -18.36 0.22 -21.44
N LEU A 19 -19.57 -0.22 -21.10
CA LEU A 19 -20.24 0.15 -19.85
C LEU A 19 -19.88 -0.76 -18.66
N LEU A 20 -19.19 -1.90 -18.90
CA LEU A 20 -18.82 -2.85 -17.84
C LEU A 20 -17.45 -2.54 -17.18
N LEU A 21 -16.74 -1.50 -17.62
CA LEU A 21 -15.37 -1.20 -17.17
C LEU A 21 -15.26 -0.08 -16.13
N THR A 22 -16.35 0.60 -15.78
CA THR A 22 -16.36 1.66 -14.76
C THR A 22 -16.70 1.09 -13.38
N GLY A 23 -15.86 0.17 -12.88
CA GLY A 23 -15.86 -0.17 -11.46
C GLY A 23 -15.19 0.93 -10.64
N PRO A 24 -15.57 1.15 -9.36
CA PRO A 24 -14.85 2.08 -8.50
C PRO A 24 -13.40 1.60 -8.35
N ALA A 25 -12.44 2.46 -8.71
CA ALA A 25 -11.04 2.20 -8.42
C ALA A 25 -10.85 2.18 -6.89
N PRO A 26 -10.14 1.19 -6.31
CA PRO A 26 -9.73 1.29 -4.92
C PRO A 26 -8.98 2.61 -4.71
N ALA A 27 -9.37 3.36 -3.67
CA ALA A 27 -8.64 4.54 -3.26
C ALA A 27 -7.24 4.11 -2.83
N GLN A 28 -6.22 4.60 -3.51
CA GLN A 28 -4.84 4.35 -3.12
C GLN A 28 -4.51 5.29 -1.96
N GLU A 29 -4.00 4.77 -0.84
CA GLU A 29 -3.45 5.60 0.22
C GLU A 29 -2.26 6.36 -0.36
N THR A 30 -2.38 7.68 -0.48
CA THR A 30 -1.28 8.52 -0.98
C THR A 30 -0.30 8.79 0.15
N PRO A 31 1.01 8.68 -0.08
CA PRO A 31 1.99 9.07 0.92
C PRO A 31 1.74 10.49 1.43
N TYR A 32 1.80 10.64 2.75
CA TYR A 32 1.61 11.89 3.48
C TYR A 32 2.97 12.45 3.94
N ILE A 33 3.19 13.75 3.76
CA ILE A 33 4.40 14.45 4.21
C ILE A 33 4.07 15.33 5.42
N ASP A 34 4.71 15.06 6.56
CA ASP A 34 4.73 15.93 7.74
C ASP A 34 6.07 16.67 7.81
N LEU A 35 6.10 17.89 7.27
CA LEU A 35 7.32 18.71 7.27
C LEU A 35 7.75 19.15 8.68
N GLN A 36 6.84 19.22 9.64
CA GLN A 36 7.17 19.63 11.01
C GLN A 36 7.91 18.52 11.75
N ARG A 37 7.62 17.26 11.41
CA ARG A 37 8.29 16.08 11.98
C ARG A 37 9.34 15.45 11.06
N GLY A 38 9.45 15.93 9.82
CA GLY A 38 10.31 15.31 8.80
C GLY A 38 9.86 13.90 8.44
N ALA A 39 8.56 13.60 8.54
CA ALA A 39 8.02 12.27 8.25
C ALA A 39 7.46 12.18 6.83
N LEU A 40 7.71 11.05 6.17
CA LEU A 40 7.10 10.66 4.90
C LEU A 40 6.35 9.35 5.14
N LEU A 41 5.05 9.42 5.42
CA LEU A 41 4.24 8.26 5.79
C LEU A 41 3.56 7.68 4.57
N ILE A 42 3.84 6.43 4.27
CA ILE A 42 3.20 5.63 3.24
C ILE A 42 1.83 5.12 3.72
N HIS A 43 1.73 4.80 5.02
CA HIS A 43 0.54 4.26 5.65
C HIS A 43 0.48 4.64 7.13
N GLY A 44 -0.72 4.96 7.62
CA GLY A 44 -0.97 5.15 9.04
C GLY A 44 -0.11 6.23 9.72
N ASN A 45 0.49 5.86 10.85
CA ASN A 45 1.24 6.75 11.73
C ASN A 45 2.73 6.43 11.78
N PHE A 46 3.15 5.24 11.34
CA PHE A 46 4.50 4.72 11.52
C PHE A 46 5.14 4.18 10.23
N CYS A 47 4.39 3.86 9.18
CA CYS A 47 4.99 3.26 8.00
C CYS A 47 5.66 4.30 7.10
N GLY A 48 6.98 4.49 7.25
CA GLY A 48 7.82 5.28 6.35
C GLY A 48 9.01 5.91 7.09
N PRO A 49 9.82 6.75 6.42
CA PRO A 49 10.84 7.54 7.12
C PRO A 49 10.22 8.47 8.16
N GLY A 50 10.56 8.25 9.44
CA GLY A 50 9.98 8.98 10.57
C GLY A 50 8.57 8.49 10.93
N ASN A 51 7.93 9.14 11.92
CA ASN A 51 6.57 8.81 12.33
C ASN A 51 5.79 10.05 12.78
N ARG A 52 4.48 9.87 13.01
CA ARG A 52 3.60 10.92 13.53
C ARG A 52 3.88 11.27 15.01
N GLY A 53 4.82 10.61 15.67
CA GLY A 53 5.24 10.95 17.03
C GLY A 53 4.22 10.60 18.13
N PRO A 54 4.47 11.07 19.37
CA PRO A 54 3.70 10.67 20.55
C PRO A 54 2.21 10.99 20.44
N GLY A 55 1.37 10.14 21.03
CA GLY A 55 -0.09 10.34 21.12
C GLY A 55 -0.88 9.79 19.92
N HIS A 56 -0.21 9.18 18.95
CA HIS A 56 -0.85 8.53 17.80
C HIS A 56 -0.65 7.01 17.87
N PRO A 57 -1.69 6.22 18.22
CA PRO A 57 -1.59 4.77 18.22
C PRO A 57 -1.59 4.22 16.79
N PRO A 58 -1.09 2.99 16.56
CA PRO A 58 -1.18 2.37 15.25
C PRO A 58 -2.64 2.18 14.85
N ILE A 59 -2.97 2.45 13.60
CA ILE A 59 -4.37 2.43 13.11
C ILE A 59 -4.84 1.05 12.66
N ASP A 60 -3.91 0.14 12.35
CA ASP A 60 -4.16 -1.24 11.99
C ASP A 60 -2.93 -2.15 12.26
N ALA A 61 -3.00 -3.41 11.83
CA ALA A 61 -1.93 -4.38 12.03
C ALA A 61 -0.65 -4.08 11.23
N LEU A 62 -0.76 -3.41 10.07
CA LEU A 62 0.42 -3.00 9.30
C LEU A 62 1.13 -1.83 9.99
N ASP A 63 0.36 -0.84 10.43
CA ASP A 63 0.88 0.32 11.15
C ASP A 63 1.52 -0.09 12.48
N LEU A 64 0.98 -1.12 13.14
CA LEU A 64 1.60 -1.73 14.32
C LEU A 64 2.96 -2.36 14.02
N ALA A 65 3.10 -3.04 12.87
CA ALA A 65 4.38 -3.62 12.46
C ALA A 65 5.44 -2.55 12.22
N CYS A 66 5.04 -1.44 11.58
CA CYS A 66 5.92 -0.29 11.39
C CYS A 66 6.29 0.37 12.73
N MET A 67 5.36 0.48 13.69
CA MET A 67 5.66 0.98 15.03
C MET A 67 6.69 0.13 15.78
N HIS A 68 6.63 -1.21 15.65
CA HIS A 68 7.64 -2.09 16.23
C HIS A 68 9.02 -1.90 15.57
N HIS A 69 9.07 -1.70 14.26
CA HIS A 69 10.32 -1.40 13.54
C HIS A 69 10.95 -0.09 14.00
N ASP A 70 10.16 0.98 14.10
CA ASP A 70 10.60 2.27 14.61
C ASP A 70 11.17 2.17 16.03
N ALA A 71 10.52 1.39 16.90
CA ALA A 71 10.98 1.18 18.27
C ALA A 71 12.24 0.32 18.37
N CYS A 72 12.48 -0.56 17.39
CA CYS A 72 13.68 -1.40 17.31
C CYS A 72 14.89 -0.62 16.73
N THR A 73 14.62 0.32 15.82
CA THR A 73 15.65 1.05 15.09
C THR A 73 16.41 2.04 15.99
N PRO A 74 17.75 2.15 15.86
CA PRO A 74 18.52 3.15 16.60
C PRO A 74 18.07 4.59 16.32
N PRO A 75 18.48 5.58 17.14
CA PRO A 75 18.15 6.98 16.91
C PRO A 75 18.54 7.45 15.50
N PRO A 76 17.86 8.49 14.98
CA PRO A 76 18.10 9.01 13.63
C PRO A 76 19.60 9.26 13.33
N GLY A 77 20.02 8.89 12.11
CA GLY A 77 21.41 9.03 11.65
C GLY A 77 22.25 7.74 11.71
N ARG A 78 21.64 6.61 12.08
CA ARG A 78 22.22 5.27 11.97
C ARG A 78 21.32 4.35 11.13
N LEU A 79 21.89 3.29 10.58
CA LEU A 79 21.11 2.25 9.93
C LEU A 79 20.35 1.43 10.97
N ALA A 80 19.23 0.83 10.56
CA ALA A 80 18.54 -0.14 11.38
C ALA A 80 19.39 -1.41 11.54
N HIS A 81 19.25 -2.11 12.67
CA HIS A 81 19.82 -3.45 12.76
C HIS A 81 19.09 -4.39 11.79
N CYS A 82 19.80 -5.36 11.20
CA CYS A 82 19.20 -6.31 10.26
C CYS A 82 18.04 -7.09 10.91
N ALA A 83 18.16 -7.42 12.19
CA ALA A 83 17.09 -8.04 12.97
C ALA A 83 15.80 -7.19 13.05
N CYS A 84 15.89 -5.86 13.00
CA CYS A 84 14.71 -4.99 12.97
C CYS A 84 14.00 -5.09 11.61
N ASN A 85 14.77 -5.07 10.51
CA ASN A 85 14.23 -5.22 9.15
C ASN A 85 13.61 -6.61 8.95
N ASP A 86 14.26 -7.67 9.43
CA ASP A 86 13.72 -9.03 9.41
C ASP A 86 12.39 -9.12 10.17
N ARG A 87 12.31 -8.48 11.34
CA ARG A 87 11.08 -8.44 12.12
C ARG A 87 9.96 -7.70 11.38
N LEU A 88 10.27 -6.57 10.74
CA LEU A 88 9.30 -5.83 9.92
C LEU A 88 8.80 -6.69 8.76
N ASN A 89 9.68 -7.38 8.04
CA ASN A 89 9.30 -8.29 6.96
C ASN A 89 8.34 -9.39 7.46
N LEU A 90 8.66 -10.03 8.60
CA LEU A 90 7.84 -11.09 9.17
C LEU A 90 6.44 -10.62 9.55
N GLU A 91 6.34 -9.50 10.25
CA GLU A 91 5.05 -8.95 10.70
C GLU A 91 4.21 -8.42 9.53
N ALA A 92 4.80 -7.65 8.61
CA ALA A 92 4.09 -7.16 7.42
C ALA A 92 3.63 -8.30 6.51
N SER A 93 4.45 -9.35 6.34
CA SER A 93 4.06 -10.54 5.58
C SER A 93 2.90 -11.32 6.24
N ALA A 94 2.71 -11.22 7.56
CA ALA A 94 1.53 -11.79 8.21
C ALA A 94 0.25 -11.05 7.80
N VAL A 95 0.32 -9.71 7.68
CA VAL A 95 -0.77 -8.88 7.17
C VAL A 95 -1.12 -9.21 5.72
N VAL A 96 -0.11 -9.44 4.87
CA VAL A 96 -0.32 -9.88 3.48
C VAL A 96 -1.13 -11.17 3.39
N ARG A 97 -0.92 -12.11 4.31
CA ARG A 97 -1.58 -13.43 4.29
C ARG A 97 -2.96 -13.44 4.96
N ASP A 98 -3.32 -12.39 5.69
CA ASP A 98 -4.59 -12.33 6.40
C ASP A 98 -5.74 -11.94 5.45
N PRO A 99 -6.69 -12.85 5.15
CA PRO A 99 -7.80 -12.53 4.26
C PRO A 99 -8.77 -11.50 4.84
N ALA A 100 -8.77 -11.27 6.16
CA ALA A 100 -9.61 -10.27 6.81
C ALA A 100 -9.10 -8.84 6.61
N THR A 101 -7.80 -8.66 6.34
CA THR A 101 -7.21 -7.36 6.05
C THR A 101 -7.69 -6.82 4.70
N PRO A 102 -8.09 -5.53 4.58
CA PRO A 102 -8.46 -4.89 3.32
C PRO A 102 -7.40 -5.05 2.21
N ARG A 103 -7.84 -5.19 0.94
CA ARG A 103 -6.94 -5.54 -0.17
C ARG A 103 -5.85 -4.51 -0.44
N ASP A 104 -6.21 -3.23 -0.33
CA ASP A 104 -5.31 -2.09 -0.39
C ASP A 104 -4.25 -2.15 0.72
N VAL A 105 -4.64 -2.38 1.97
CA VAL A 105 -3.71 -2.54 3.10
C VAL A 105 -2.78 -3.73 2.88
N ARG A 106 -3.28 -4.86 2.35
CA ARG A 106 -2.41 -6.00 1.99
C ARG A 106 -1.42 -5.66 0.87
N GLY A 107 -1.82 -4.86 -0.10
CA GLY A 107 -0.94 -4.38 -1.16
C GLY A 107 0.17 -3.49 -0.60
N THR A 108 -0.17 -2.57 0.30
CA THR A 108 0.81 -1.73 1.02
C THR A 108 1.70 -2.57 1.92
N ALA A 109 1.14 -3.57 2.63
CA ALA A 109 1.91 -4.48 3.46
C ALA A 109 2.94 -5.28 2.65
N GLN A 110 2.60 -5.71 1.44
CA GLN A 110 3.53 -6.39 0.54
C GLN A 110 4.69 -5.45 0.16
N PHE A 111 4.39 -4.20 -0.22
CA PHE A 111 5.41 -3.21 -0.52
C PHE A 111 6.36 -2.96 0.67
N ILE A 112 5.81 -2.83 1.88
CA ILE A 112 6.61 -2.65 3.12
C ILE A 112 7.45 -3.89 3.42
N ALA A 113 6.87 -5.10 3.30
CA ALA A 113 7.58 -6.35 3.53
C ALA A 113 8.76 -6.53 2.58
N ASP A 114 8.56 -6.28 1.28
CA ASP A 114 9.63 -6.37 0.27
C ASP A 114 10.68 -5.30 0.49
N GLY A 115 10.25 -4.07 0.79
CA GLY A 115 11.14 -2.95 1.11
C GLY A 115 12.05 -3.25 2.30
N ALA A 116 11.52 -3.86 3.36
CA ALA A 116 12.29 -4.21 4.55
C ALA A 116 13.52 -5.08 4.22
N MET A 117 13.41 -5.99 3.24
CA MET A 117 14.50 -6.87 2.82
C MET A 117 15.50 -6.21 1.86
N LEU A 118 15.19 -5.03 1.34
CA LEU A 118 16.04 -4.28 0.40
C LEU A 118 16.78 -3.11 1.07
N LEU A 119 16.36 -2.72 2.27
CA LEU A 119 16.98 -1.62 3.02
C LEU A 119 18.36 -2.05 3.57
N PRO A 120 19.38 -1.19 3.47
CA PRO A 120 20.65 -1.41 4.16
C PRO A 120 20.45 -1.55 5.68
N CYS A 121 21.27 -2.39 6.31
CA CYS A 121 21.24 -2.62 7.75
C CYS A 121 22.63 -2.91 8.32
N GLU A 122 22.72 -2.87 9.65
CA GLU A 122 23.91 -3.19 10.45
C GLU A 122 23.62 -4.40 11.35
N ASP A 123 24.65 -5.16 11.74
CA ASP A 123 24.54 -6.31 12.66
C ASP A 123 24.80 -5.91 14.13
#